data_AF-A0A7V5YGR9-F1
#
_entry.id   AF-A0A7V5YGR9-F1
#
_cell.length_a   1.000
_cell.length_b   1.000
_cell.length_c   1.000
_cell.angle_alpha   90.00
_cell.angle_beta   90.00
_cell.angle_gamma   90.00
#
_symmetry.space_group_name_H-M   'P 1'
#
loop_
_entity.id
_entity.type
_entity.pdbx_description
1 polymer ?
#
loop_
_entity_poly.entity_id
_entity_poly.type
_entity_poly.pdbx_seq_one_letter_code
_entity_poly.pdbx_strand_id
1 'polypeptide(L)'
;MKRSIVIGIVMSLLLTLGLAASTGAEEVLFAPGNYYLISIGAVASGEVASLVQTGQQKGFTVIVLSDVGMSAYRGLEETQEPEPELSTAPSLLYVDDESFLLRVLGQEFDYEVRPGECGYDLALIPHKGMTAMDLVNDVLTPLQEMGVIGTEVDMEYKTFVLNPEKSEAPPEGVAIDSNLYN
;
A
#
# COMPACT_ATOMS: atom_id res chain seq x y z
N MET A 1 21.65 13.33 -43.78
CA MET A 1 22.41 12.71 -42.67
C MET A 1 22.48 13.68 -41.50
N LYS A 2 21.86 13.34 -40.37
CA LYS A 2 22.39 13.47 -39.00
C LYS A 2 21.36 12.81 -38.09
N ARG A 3 21.75 11.64 -37.56
CA ARG A 3 20.96 10.78 -36.69
C ARG A 3 20.94 11.42 -35.30
N SER A 4 19.77 11.71 -34.76
CA SER A 4 19.63 12.02 -33.34
C SER A 4 19.56 10.70 -32.58
N ILE A 5 20.65 10.38 -31.90
CA ILE A 5 20.76 9.22 -31.00
C ILE A 5 19.98 9.58 -29.73
N VAL A 6 18.84 8.92 -29.52
CA VAL A 6 18.15 8.93 -28.22
C VAL A 6 18.90 7.93 -27.35
N ILE A 7 19.67 8.45 -26.41
CA ILE A 7 20.29 7.67 -25.33
C ILE A 7 19.16 7.37 -24.33
N GLY A 8 18.59 6.17 -24.43
CA GLY A 8 17.71 5.64 -23.39
C GLY A 8 18.57 5.29 -22.18
N ILE A 9 18.47 6.10 -21.13
CA ILE A 9 19.13 5.84 -19.85
C ILE A 9 18.38 4.66 -19.21
N VAL A 10 19.10 3.56 -19.04
CA VAL A 10 18.70 2.42 -18.21
C VAL A 10 18.68 2.89 -16.76
N MET A 11 17.50 2.91 -16.15
CA MET A 11 17.27 3.36 -14.78
C MET A 11 17.55 2.20 -13.82
N SER A 12 18.71 2.21 -13.18
CA SER A 12 19.09 1.22 -12.18
C SER A 12 18.65 1.69 -10.79
N LEU A 13 17.77 0.91 -10.17
CA LEU A 13 17.39 1.03 -8.76
C LEU A 13 18.65 0.81 -7.89
N LEU A 14 19.02 1.81 -7.09
CA LEU A 14 20.19 1.76 -6.19
C LEU A 14 19.71 1.59 -4.75
N LEU A 15 19.57 0.35 -4.29
CA LEU A 15 19.38 0.03 -2.87
C LEU A 15 20.73 0.07 -2.15
N THR A 16 20.89 0.93 -1.15
CA THR A 16 22.03 0.86 -0.21
C THR A 16 21.66 0.03 1.01
N LEU A 17 21.86 -1.29 0.91
CA LEU A 17 21.68 -2.21 2.03
C LEU A 17 22.97 -2.27 2.86
N GLY A 18 22.91 -1.82 4.12
CA GLY A 18 23.91 -2.13 5.13
C GLY A 18 23.74 -3.56 5.65
N LEU A 19 23.97 -4.58 4.81
CA LEU A 19 23.89 -5.99 5.22
C LEU A 19 25.28 -6.54 5.57
N ALA A 20 25.47 -6.88 6.84
CA ALA A 20 26.51 -7.82 7.25
C ALA A 20 26.14 -9.21 6.71
N ALA A 21 26.89 -9.71 5.73
CA ALA A 21 26.60 -10.97 5.06
C ALA A 21 26.81 -12.19 5.98
N SER A 22 25.76 -13.00 6.18
CA SER A 22 25.88 -14.41 6.52
C SER A 22 25.27 -15.26 5.41
N THR A 23 26.03 -16.24 4.93
CA THR A 23 25.64 -17.17 3.87
C THR A 23 24.66 -18.23 4.38
N GLY A 24 23.48 -18.35 3.76
CA GLY A 24 22.62 -19.53 3.81
C GLY A 24 21.19 -19.26 4.29
N ALA A 25 20.23 -19.47 3.38
CA ALA A 25 18.79 -19.14 3.46
C ALA A 25 18.47 -17.64 3.36
N GLU A 26 17.52 -17.27 2.50
CA GLU A 26 16.91 -15.94 2.57
C GLU A 26 16.28 -15.80 3.95
N GLU A 27 16.74 -14.80 4.70
CA GLU A 27 16.27 -14.58 6.06
C GLU A 27 14.80 -14.13 6.01
N VAL A 28 13.93 -14.90 6.65
CA VAL A 28 12.54 -14.51 6.87
C VAL A 28 12.55 -13.29 7.79
N LEU A 29 12.18 -12.14 7.23
CA LEU A 29 12.24 -10.86 7.93
C LEU A 29 10.90 -10.51 8.58
N PHE A 30 9.80 -10.91 7.94
CA PHE A 30 8.45 -10.67 8.39
C PHE A 30 7.77 -12.01 8.70
N ALA A 31 7.36 -12.19 9.95
CA ALA A 31 6.86 -13.45 10.47
C ALA A 31 5.37 -13.34 10.83
N PRO A 32 4.60 -14.43 10.64
CA PRO A 32 3.19 -14.44 11.01
C PRO A 32 3.00 -14.24 12.52
N GLY A 33 1.84 -13.66 12.87
CA GLY A 33 1.53 -13.26 14.25
C GLY A 33 2.12 -11.90 14.65
N ASN A 34 2.71 -11.18 13.69
CA ASN A 34 3.13 -9.79 13.86
C ASN A 34 2.43 -8.89 12.83
N TYR A 35 2.36 -7.62 13.20
CA TYR A 35 1.95 -6.50 12.38
C TYR A 35 3.14 -5.56 12.24
N TYR A 36 3.43 -5.12 11.02
CA TYR A 36 4.55 -4.25 10.71
C TYR A 36 4.04 -2.93 10.16
N LEU A 37 4.55 -1.82 10.67
CA LEU A 37 4.26 -0.48 10.18
C LEU A 37 5.53 0.12 9.61
N ILE A 38 5.54 0.34 8.30
CA ILE A 38 6.65 0.88 7.52
C ILE A 38 6.23 2.28 7.06
N SER A 39 6.97 3.31 7.43
CA SER A 39 6.71 4.66 6.93
C SER A 39 7.12 4.74 5.46
N ILE A 40 6.21 5.07 4.55
CA ILE A 40 6.50 5.21 3.11
C ILE A 40 6.58 6.66 2.65
N GLY A 41 6.37 7.61 3.56
CA GLY A 41 6.50 9.04 3.30
C GLY A 41 5.27 9.65 2.64
N ALA A 42 5.41 10.87 2.11
CA ALA A 42 4.30 11.56 1.46
C ALA A 42 4.07 11.02 0.04
N VAL A 43 2.82 10.71 -0.27
CA VAL A 43 2.36 10.52 -1.66
C VAL A 43 2.07 11.90 -2.23
N ALA A 44 2.51 12.19 -3.45
CA ALA A 44 2.29 13.52 -4.01
C ALA A 44 0.79 13.75 -4.24
N SER A 45 0.23 14.81 -3.66
CA SER A 45 -1.21 15.09 -3.67
C SER A 45 -1.84 15.24 -5.06
N GLY A 46 -1.03 15.53 -6.10
CA GLY A 46 -1.47 15.55 -7.50
C GLY A 46 -1.70 14.17 -8.12
N GLU A 47 -1.36 13.08 -7.41
CA GLU A 47 -1.38 11.71 -7.94
C GLU A 47 -2.64 10.92 -7.52
N VAL A 48 -3.45 11.43 -6.59
CA VAL A 48 -4.64 10.71 -6.10
C VAL A 48 -5.68 10.50 -7.20
N ALA A 49 -5.91 11.50 -8.06
CA ALA A 49 -6.76 11.34 -9.24
C ALA A 49 -6.22 10.28 -10.22
N SER A 50 -4.90 10.17 -10.37
CA SER A 50 -4.29 9.08 -11.15
C SER A 50 -4.31 7.72 -10.45
N LEU A 51 -4.41 7.69 -9.11
CA LEU A 51 -4.59 6.45 -8.35
C LEU A 51 -5.96 5.83 -8.64
N VAL A 52 -7.02 6.64 -8.73
CA VAL A 52 -8.37 6.14 -9.10
C VAL A 52 -8.29 5.40 -10.44
N GLN A 53 -7.76 6.05 -11.48
CA GLN A 53 -7.65 5.45 -12.80
C GLN A 53 -6.77 4.19 -12.79
N THR A 54 -5.61 4.24 -12.12
CA THR A 54 -4.68 3.11 -12.05
C THR A 54 -5.27 1.94 -11.27
N GLY A 55 -5.95 2.21 -10.15
CA GLY A 55 -6.64 1.20 -9.35
C GLY A 55 -7.72 0.49 -10.16
N GLN A 56 -8.56 1.25 -10.88
CA GLN A 56 -9.56 0.69 -11.79
C GLN A 56 -8.92 -0.20 -12.87
N GLN A 57 -7.83 0.25 -13.50
CA GLN A 57 -7.09 -0.53 -14.50
C GLN A 57 -6.46 -1.80 -13.94
N LYS A 58 -6.00 -1.77 -12.68
CA LYS A 58 -5.49 -2.95 -11.96
C LYS A 58 -6.60 -3.82 -11.35
N GLY A 59 -7.88 -3.48 -11.59
CA GLY A 59 -9.03 -4.29 -11.17
C GLY A 59 -9.41 -4.14 -9.70
N PHE A 60 -8.98 -3.07 -9.03
CA PHE A 60 -9.40 -2.77 -7.66
C PHE A 60 -10.90 -2.46 -7.61
N THR A 61 -11.51 -2.76 -6.47
CA THR A 61 -12.74 -2.07 -6.09
C THR A 61 -12.36 -0.66 -5.67
N VAL A 62 -12.91 0.36 -6.32
CA VAL A 62 -12.57 1.76 -6.05
C VAL A 62 -13.79 2.48 -5.51
N ILE A 63 -13.65 3.14 -4.37
CA ILE A 63 -14.67 4.00 -3.77
C ILE A 63 -14.08 5.41 -3.74
N VAL A 64 -14.81 6.38 -4.27
CA VAL A 64 -14.40 7.79 -4.28
C VAL A 64 -15.46 8.59 -3.55
N LEU A 65 -15.09 9.18 -2.43
CA LEU A 65 -15.84 10.23 -1.75
C LEU A 65 -15.40 11.60 -2.25
N SER A 66 -16.38 12.48 -2.40
CA SER A 66 -16.17 13.88 -2.77
C SER A 66 -17.35 14.71 -2.30
N ASP A 67 -17.22 16.04 -2.37
CA ASP A 67 -18.29 17.00 -2.07
C ASP A 67 -19.61 16.76 -2.84
N VAL A 68 -19.54 16.12 -4.02
CA VAL A 68 -20.70 15.83 -4.88
C VAL A 68 -21.34 14.47 -4.60
N GLY A 69 -20.73 13.67 -3.72
CA GLY A 69 -21.23 12.36 -3.29
C GLY A 69 -20.22 11.24 -3.49
N MET A 70 -20.70 10.00 -3.32
CA MET A 70 -19.92 8.77 -3.47
C MET A 70 -20.08 8.20 -4.88
N SER A 71 -18.97 7.77 -5.48
CA SER A 71 -18.95 6.93 -6.67
C SER A 71 -18.17 5.65 -6.40
N ALA A 72 -18.55 4.56 -7.07
CA ALA A 72 -17.96 3.25 -6.83
C ALA A 72 -17.74 2.47 -8.12
N TYR A 73 -16.67 1.68 -8.16
CA TYR A 73 -16.26 0.91 -9.32
C TYR A 73 -15.76 -0.48 -8.93
N ARG A 74 -16.07 -1.48 -9.77
CA ARG A 74 -15.42 -2.81 -9.78
C ARG A 74 -14.48 -2.85 -10.99
N GLY A 75 -13.20 -2.59 -10.77
CA GLY A 75 -12.27 -2.36 -11.87
C GLY A 75 -12.73 -1.17 -12.71
N LEU A 76 -12.96 -1.38 -14.01
CA LEU A 76 -13.38 -0.32 -14.93
C LEU A 76 -14.90 -0.09 -14.96
N GLU A 77 -15.69 -0.93 -14.28
CA GLU A 77 -17.15 -0.88 -14.33
C GLU A 77 -17.71 -0.10 -13.12
N GLU A 78 -18.52 0.92 -13.37
CA GLU A 78 -19.25 1.62 -12.32
C GLU A 78 -20.30 0.71 -11.68
N THR A 79 -20.44 0.77 -10.36
CA THR A 79 -21.38 -0.04 -9.59
C THR A 79 -22.21 0.81 -8.64
N GLN A 80 -23.38 0.29 -8.28
CA GLN A 80 -24.31 0.88 -7.31
C GLN A 80 -24.47 -0.02 -6.07
N GLU A 81 -23.56 -0.99 -5.90
CA GLU A 81 -23.46 -1.79 -4.69
C GLU A 81 -23.27 -0.88 -3.46
N PRO A 82 -23.87 -1.22 -2.31
CA PRO A 82 -23.72 -0.42 -1.11
C PRO A 82 -22.29 -0.49 -0.56
N GLU A 83 -21.81 0.61 0.01
CA GLU A 83 -20.44 0.75 0.52
C GLU A 83 -19.98 -0.39 1.44
N PRO A 84 -20.79 -0.95 2.37
CA PRO A 84 -20.37 -2.08 3.19
C PRO A 84 -20.02 -3.33 2.37
N GLU A 85 -20.69 -3.58 1.24
CA GLU A 85 -20.38 -4.72 0.37
C GLU A 85 -19.08 -4.49 -0.41
N LEU A 86 -18.86 -3.26 -0.87
CA LEU A 86 -17.65 -2.86 -1.57
C LEU A 86 -16.42 -2.85 -0.64
N SER A 87 -16.62 -2.42 0.60
CA SER A 87 -15.56 -2.29 1.61
C SER A 87 -15.04 -3.62 2.12
N THR A 88 -15.65 -4.75 1.73
CA THR A 88 -15.13 -6.10 2.01
C THR A 88 -14.38 -6.70 0.82
N ALA A 89 -14.19 -5.93 -0.26
CA ALA A 89 -13.45 -6.38 -1.43
C ALA A 89 -12.01 -6.80 -1.07
N PRO A 90 -11.47 -7.87 -1.70
CA PRO A 90 -10.10 -8.28 -1.51
C PRO A 90 -9.08 -7.21 -1.89
N SER A 91 -9.35 -6.43 -2.93
CA SER A 91 -8.55 -5.27 -3.33
C SER A 91 -9.45 -4.03 -3.31
N LEU A 92 -9.11 -3.08 -2.44
CA LEU A 92 -9.87 -1.86 -2.21
C LEU A 92 -8.95 -0.65 -2.36
N LEU A 93 -9.40 0.34 -3.12
CA LEU A 93 -8.84 1.68 -3.12
C LEU A 93 -9.97 2.64 -2.72
N TYR A 94 -9.88 3.19 -1.52
CA TYR A 94 -10.77 4.21 -1.02
C TYR A 94 -10.10 5.56 -1.19
N VAL A 95 -10.77 6.52 -1.81
CA VAL A 95 -10.25 7.87 -2.02
C VAL A 95 -11.22 8.85 -1.40
N ASP A 96 -10.69 9.75 -0.58
CA ASP A 96 -11.42 10.83 0.08
C ASP A 96 -10.65 12.14 -0.18
N ASP A 97 -11.10 12.88 -1.19
CA ASP A 97 -10.44 14.07 -1.73
C ASP A 97 -8.93 13.89 -2.01
N GLU A 98 -8.06 14.42 -1.13
CA GLU A 98 -6.60 14.37 -1.26
C GLU A 98 -5.96 13.19 -0.50
N SER A 99 -6.78 12.39 0.18
CA SER A 99 -6.34 11.23 0.96
C SER A 99 -6.83 9.93 0.32
N PHE A 100 -6.12 8.84 0.58
CA PHE A 100 -6.58 7.52 0.16
C PHE A 100 -6.24 6.43 1.17
N LEU A 101 -6.93 5.32 1.08
CA LEU A 101 -6.59 4.05 1.70
C LEU A 101 -6.54 2.99 0.60
N LEU A 102 -5.44 2.25 0.50
CA LEU A 102 -5.32 1.12 -0.41
C LEU A 102 -5.14 -0.13 0.43
N ARG A 103 -5.98 -1.14 0.22
CA ARG A 103 -5.92 -2.41 0.95
C ARG A 103 -5.94 -3.58 -0.01
N VAL A 104 -5.09 -4.56 0.28
CA VAL A 104 -5.09 -5.86 -0.38
C VAL A 104 -5.12 -6.95 0.68
N LEU A 105 -6.12 -7.82 0.57
CA LEU A 105 -6.30 -9.01 1.38
C LEU A 105 -5.84 -10.23 0.59
N GLY A 106 -4.90 -10.98 1.14
CA GLY A 106 -4.20 -12.05 0.45
C GLY A 106 -4.08 -13.33 1.28
N GLN A 107 -3.75 -14.42 0.60
CA GLN A 107 -3.54 -15.70 1.29
C GLN A 107 -2.22 -15.74 2.06
N GLU A 108 -1.22 -14.98 1.61
CA GLU A 108 0.15 -15.03 2.17
C GLU A 108 0.46 -13.83 3.07
N PHE A 109 -0.18 -12.70 2.79
CA PHE A 109 -0.12 -11.48 3.58
C PHE A 109 -1.31 -10.59 3.21
N ASP A 110 -1.67 -9.72 4.15
CA ASP A 110 -2.49 -8.55 3.89
C ASP A 110 -1.60 -7.31 3.96
N TYR A 111 -1.94 -6.28 3.20
CA TYR A 111 -1.35 -4.97 3.41
C TYR A 111 -2.35 -3.84 3.21
N GLU A 112 -2.06 -2.74 3.89
CA GLU A 112 -2.82 -1.50 3.80
C GLU A 112 -1.85 -0.32 3.72
N VAL A 113 -2.06 0.56 2.74
CA VAL A 113 -1.45 1.89 2.69
C VAL A 113 -2.49 2.87 3.19
N ARG A 114 -2.14 3.63 4.24
CA ARG A 114 -3.06 4.54 4.91
C ARG A 114 -2.36 5.82 5.36
N PRO A 115 -3.11 6.91 5.59
CA PRO A 115 -2.55 8.11 6.18
C PRO A 115 -1.92 7.83 7.55
N GLY A 116 -0.72 8.34 7.76
CA GLY A 116 0.09 8.25 8.97
C GLY A 116 0.54 9.64 9.45
N GLU A 117 1.32 9.67 10.54
CA GLU A 117 1.75 10.94 11.15
C GLU A 117 2.63 11.81 10.23
N CYS A 118 3.42 11.16 9.36
CA CYS A 118 4.41 11.81 8.49
C CYS A 118 4.11 11.63 6.99
N GLY A 119 2.85 11.39 6.63
CA GLY A 119 2.43 11.10 5.25
C GLY A 119 1.62 9.82 5.21
N TYR A 120 2.16 8.77 4.61
CA TYR A 120 1.53 7.46 4.52
C TYR A 120 2.39 6.39 5.16
N ASP A 121 1.70 5.41 5.75
CA ASP A 121 2.30 4.21 6.27
C ASP A 121 1.80 2.99 5.49
N LEU A 122 2.70 2.04 5.29
CA LEU A 122 2.41 0.68 4.86
C LEU A 122 2.30 -0.22 6.09
N ALA A 123 1.07 -0.64 6.36
CA ALA A 123 0.71 -1.66 7.31
C ALA A 123 0.79 -3.04 6.65
N LEU A 124 1.61 -3.94 7.17
CA LEU A 124 1.81 -5.29 6.62
C LEU A 124 1.48 -6.35 7.67
N ILE A 125 0.65 -7.33 7.30
CA ILE A 125 0.29 -8.48 8.13
C ILE A 125 0.65 -9.76 7.36
N PRO A 126 1.79 -10.39 7.65
CA PRO A 126 2.14 -11.68 7.04
C PRO A 126 1.28 -12.81 7.61
N HIS A 127 0.71 -13.64 6.73
CA HIS A 127 0.09 -14.92 7.08
C HIS A 127 1.08 -16.08 6.98
N LYS A 128 2.18 -15.87 6.25
CA LYS A 128 3.33 -16.77 6.15
C LYS A 128 4.62 -16.00 6.37
N GLY A 129 5.72 -16.73 6.57
CA GLY A 129 7.05 -16.10 6.60
C GLY A 129 7.33 -15.43 5.26
N MET A 130 7.76 -14.18 5.32
CA MET A 130 7.99 -13.31 4.17
C MET A 130 9.39 -12.71 4.26
N THR A 131 10.14 -12.79 3.16
CA THR A 131 11.50 -12.25 3.04
C THR A 131 11.47 -10.78 2.67
N ALA A 132 12.62 -10.11 2.75
CA ALA A 132 12.76 -8.76 2.22
C ALA A 132 12.49 -8.68 0.70
N MET A 133 12.86 -9.73 -0.04
CA MET A 133 12.63 -9.79 -1.49
C MET A 133 11.15 -9.93 -1.83
N ASP A 134 10.39 -10.71 -1.05
CA ASP A 134 8.94 -10.82 -1.21
C ASP A 134 8.27 -9.45 -0.98
N LEU A 135 8.71 -8.70 0.03
CA LEU A 135 8.19 -7.35 0.27
C LEU A 135 8.46 -6.42 -0.91
N VAL A 136 9.67 -6.47 -1.46
CA VAL A 136 10.03 -5.65 -2.63
C VAL A 136 9.21 -6.04 -3.85
N ASN A 137 9.09 -7.33 -4.16
CA ASN A 137 8.47 -7.81 -5.38
C ASN A 137 6.94 -7.74 -5.34
N ASP A 138 6.34 -8.10 -4.20
CA ASP A 138 4.89 -8.34 -4.11
C ASP A 138 4.12 -7.18 -3.49
N VAL A 139 4.82 -6.20 -2.88
CA VAL A 139 4.20 -5.02 -2.27
C VAL A 139 4.79 -3.73 -2.81
N LEU A 140 6.10 -3.50 -2.61
CA LEU A 140 6.70 -2.20 -2.95
C LEU A 140 6.73 -1.96 -4.47
N THR A 141 7.11 -2.95 -5.28
CA THR A 141 7.12 -2.80 -6.75
C THR A 141 5.72 -2.49 -7.30
N PRO A 142 4.65 -3.23 -6.93
CA PRO A 142 3.29 -2.87 -7.30
C PRO A 142 2.87 -1.46 -6.86
N LEU A 143 3.20 -1.05 -5.63
CA LEU A 143 2.90 0.29 -5.13
C LEU A 143 3.66 1.37 -5.91
N GLN A 144 4.91 1.11 -6.30
CA GLN A 144 5.70 2.02 -7.13
C GLN A 144 5.12 2.16 -8.53
N GLU A 145 4.71 1.06 -9.16
CA GLU A 145 4.02 1.07 -10.46
C GLU A 145 2.69 1.82 -10.41
N MET A 146 2.04 1.84 -9.25
CA MET A 146 0.82 2.62 -9.02
C MET A 146 1.10 4.11 -8.77
N GLY A 147 2.35 4.51 -8.56
CA GLY A 147 2.70 5.86 -8.13
C GLY A 147 2.37 6.13 -6.66
N VAL A 148 2.14 5.08 -5.85
CA VAL A 148 1.90 5.22 -4.40
C VAL A 148 3.20 5.51 -3.66
N ILE A 149 4.34 4.99 -4.13
CA ILE A 149 5.64 5.26 -3.55
C ILE A 149 6.61 5.80 -4.61
N GLY A 150 7.54 6.64 -4.15
CA GLY A 150 8.61 7.17 -4.99
C GLY A 150 9.70 6.14 -5.33
N THR A 151 10.85 6.64 -5.82
CA THR A 151 12.01 5.79 -6.14
C THR A 151 12.81 5.35 -4.92
N GLU A 152 12.60 6.00 -3.78
CA GLU A 152 13.28 5.75 -2.52
C GLU A 152 12.22 5.56 -1.43
N VAL A 153 12.25 4.41 -0.76
CA VAL A 153 11.47 4.14 0.44
C VAL A 153 12.47 3.82 1.54
N ASP A 154 12.41 4.59 2.62
CA ASP A 154 13.13 4.24 3.83
C ASP A 154 12.37 3.11 4.52
N MET A 155 13.02 1.95 4.66
CA MET A 155 12.40 0.75 5.21
C MET A 155 12.56 0.67 6.74
N GLU A 156 12.59 1.80 7.43
CA GLU A 156 12.44 1.80 8.88
C GLU A 156 11.02 1.33 9.25
N TYR A 157 10.95 0.26 10.05
CA TYR A 157 9.67 -0.31 10.46
C TYR A 157 9.57 -0.56 11.95
N LYS A 158 8.35 -0.46 12.44
CA LYS A 158 7.97 -0.84 13.81
C LYS A 158 7.25 -2.17 13.75
N THR A 159 7.56 -3.07 14.70
CA THR A 159 6.92 -4.38 14.82
C THR A 159 6.02 -4.40 16.04
N PHE A 160 4.81 -4.91 15.85
CA PHE A 160 3.82 -5.10 16.89
C PHE A 160 3.42 -6.58 16.90
N VAL A 161 3.38 -7.20 18.07
CA VAL A 161 2.85 -8.56 18.19
C VAL A 161 1.33 -8.47 18.05
N LEU A 162 0.75 -9.24 17.13
CA LEU A 162 -0.70 -9.41 17.05
C LEU A 162 -1.15 -10.26 18.23
N ASN A 163 -1.35 -9.60 19.37
CA ASN A 163 -1.88 -10.23 20.57
C ASN A 163 -3.31 -9.73 20.75
N PRO A 164 -4.34 -10.57 20.53
CA PRO A 164 -5.74 -10.14 20.62
C PRO A 164 -6.10 -9.56 22.00
N GLU A 165 -5.31 -9.81 23.05
CA GLU A 165 -5.50 -9.27 24.40
C GLU A 165 -4.63 -8.02 24.73
N LYS A 166 -3.66 -7.66 23.87
CA LYS A 166 -2.67 -6.59 24.15
C LYS A 166 -2.34 -5.67 22.98
N SER A 167 -2.94 -5.86 21.81
CA SER A 167 -2.77 -4.92 20.69
C SER A 167 -3.27 -3.54 21.15
N GLU A 168 -2.36 -2.58 21.26
CA GLU A 168 -2.73 -1.18 21.44
C GLU A 168 -3.66 -0.80 20.30
N ALA A 169 -4.83 -0.23 20.63
CA ALA A 169 -5.71 0.33 19.62
C ALA A 169 -4.90 1.36 18.81
N PRO A 170 -5.11 1.46 17.48
CA PRO A 170 -4.47 2.50 16.69
C PRO A 170 -4.73 3.86 17.36
N PRO A 171 -3.72 4.76 17.40
CA PRO A 171 -3.82 6.02 18.14
C PRO A 171 -5.09 6.77 17.75
N GLU A 172 -5.89 7.13 18.76
CA GLU A 172 -7.11 7.94 18.58
C GLU A 172 -6.71 9.29 17.96
N GLY A 173 -7.15 9.57 16.72
CA GLY A 173 -7.01 10.91 16.16
C GLY A 173 -6.90 11.08 14.64
N VAL A 174 -6.83 10.02 13.83
CA VAL A 174 -6.90 10.18 12.36
C VAL A 174 -8.30 9.78 11.91
N ALA A 175 -9.12 10.78 11.63
CA ALA A 175 -10.47 10.61 11.12
C ALA A 175 -10.42 9.96 9.72
N ILE A 176 -10.58 8.64 9.68
CA ILE A 176 -11.33 7.97 8.62
C ILE A 176 -12.50 7.31 9.35
N ASP A 177 -13.71 7.78 9.05
CA ASP A 177 -14.91 7.57 9.85
C ASP A 177 -15.10 6.09 10.22
N SER A 178 -15.01 5.84 11.53
CA SER A 178 -14.81 4.53 12.14
C SER A 178 -16.14 3.76 12.31
N ASN A 179 -16.84 3.52 11.19
CA ASN A 179 -18.04 2.66 11.17
C ASN A 179 -17.79 1.31 10.45
N LEU A 180 -16.56 1.00 10.04
CA LEU A 180 -16.19 -0.28 9.43
C LEU A 180 -15.91 -1.41 10.45
N TYR A 181 -16.13 -1.17 11.75
CA TYR A 181 -15.84 -2.14 12.82
C TYR A 181 -16.91 -2.19 13.92
N ASN A 182 -18.18 -2.44 13.55
CA ASN A 182 -19.17 -3.01 14.48
C ASN A 182 -19.39 -4.49 14.19
#